data_AF-A0A846CZV3-F1
#
_entry.id   AF-A0A846CZV3-F1
#
_cell.length_a   1.000
_cell.length_b   1.000
_cell.length_c   1.000
_cell.angle_alpha   90.00
_cell.angle_beta   90.00
_cell.angle_gamma   90.00
#
_symmetry.space_group_name_H-M   'P 1'
#
loop_
_entity.id
_entity.type
_entity.pdbx_description
1 polymer ?
#
loop_
_entity_poly.entity_id
_entity_poly.type
_entity_poly.pdbx_seq_one_letter_code
_entity_poly.pdbx_strand_id
1 'polypeptide(L)'
;MAEVAEPRTQERALDRDCKTLSRHVFEQLQSFSMEAQDLSALMNRIALAAKLISQRLSRAGLMEGVLGFTGEVNVQGESVKRMDLYANDVFISVFKQSGLVCRLASEEMEKPYYIPENCPIGRYTLLYDPIDGSSNIDTNLNVGSIFSIRKQEGEDLDGEARDLLQNGHKQIAAGYVLYGPSTMLVYSIGTGVHVFTLDPSLGEFILSKENIKVPEHGPVYSTNEGNFWQWEESIRDYIRYVHRHE
;
A
#
# COMPACT_ATOMS: atom_id res chain seq x y z
N MET A 1 -45.87 -21.31 -30.59
CA MET A 1 -44.77 -21.67 -29.69
C MET A 1 -44.15 -20.37 -29.25
N ALA A 2 -44.43 -19.96 -28.00
CA ALA A 2 -44.02 -18.66 -27.48
C ALA A 2 -42.59 -18.74 -26.94
N GLU A 3 -41.72 -17.85 -27.40
CA GLU A 3 -40.41 -17.57 -26.81
C GLU A 3 -40.59 -17.10 -25.37
N VAL A 4 -40.03 -17.85 -24.43
CA VAL A 4 -39.87 -17.41 -23.04
C VAL A 4 -38.56 -16.63 -22.99
N ALA A 5 -38.68 -15.30 -22.89
CA ALA A 5 -37.55 -14.42 -22.65
C ALA A 5 -36.97 -14.69 -21.25
N GLU A 6 -35.67 -15.03 -21.18
CA GLU A 6 -34.94 -15.08 -19.92
C GLU A 6 -34.80 -13.66 -19.33
N PRO A 7 -35.00 -13.47 -18.01
CA PRO A 7 -34.87 -12.16 -17.40
C PRO A 7 -33.39 -11.76 -17.32
N ARG A 8 -33.14 -10.51 -17.72
CA ARG A 8 -31.83 -9.84 -17.77
C ARG A 8 -31.04 -10.01 -16.47
N THR A 9 -29.81 -10.47 -16.60
CA THR A 9 -28.77 -10.65 -15.58
C THR A 9 -28.22 -9.33 -15.01
N GLN A 10 -29.09 -8.39 -14.65
CA GLN A 10 -28.70 -7.02 -14.25
C GLN A 10 -29.02 -6.68 -12.78
N GLU A 11 -29.79 -7.52 -12.07
CA GLU A 11 -30.22 -7.24 -10.69
C GLU A 11 -29.27 -7.72 -9.58
N ARG A 12 -28.17 -8.43 -9.88
CA ARG A 12 -27.25 -8.97 -8.84
C ARG A 12 -26.15 -8.02 -8.37
N ALA A 13 -26.10 -6.76 -8.85
CA ALA A 13 -25.02 -5.84 -8.50
C ALA A 13 -25.21 -5.13 -7.15
N LEU A 14 -26.46 -4.96 -6.68
CA LEU A 14 -26.78 -4.21 -5.45
C LEU A 14 -26.77 -5.07 -4.17
N ASP A 15 -26.61 -6.39 -4.31
CA ASP A 15 -26.61 -7.36 -3.20
C ASP A 15 -25.19 -7.85 -2.84
N ARG A 16 -24.14 -7.25 -3.42
CA ARG A 16 -22.82 -7.34 -2.81
C ARG A 16 -22.92 -6.56 -1.51
N ASP A 17 -22.71 -7.23 -0.37
CA ASP A 17 -22.44 -6.57 0.90
C ASP A 17 -21.18 -5.69 0.65
N CYS A 18 -21.39 -4.42 0.29
CA CYS A 18 -20.38 -3.45 -0.13
C CYS A 18 -19.56 -3.03 1.09
N LYS A 19 -18.87 -4.01 1.67
CA LYS A 19 -18.13 -3.87 2.92
C LYS A 19 -16.89 -3.03 2.62
N THR A 20 -16.95 -1.78 3.04
CA THR A 20 -15.86 -0.82 2.91
C THR A 20 -14.69 -1.19 3.83
N LEU A 21 -13.50 -0.68 3.52
CA LEU A 21 -12.31 -0.84 4.37
C LEU A 21 -12.57 -0.40 5.81
N SER A 22 -13.16 0.78 6.00
CA SER A 22 -13.46 1.34 7.32
C SER A 22 -14.34 0.41 8.17
N ARG A 23 -15.43 -0.11 7.57
CA ARG A 23 -16.35 -1.05 8.20
C ARG A 23 -15.65 -2.37 8.52
N HIS A 24 -14.85 -2.90 7.59
CA HIS A 24 -14.16 -4.16 7.81
C HIS A 24 -13.11 -4.08 8.94
N VAL A 25 -12.28 -3.05 8.96
CA VAL A 25 -11.28 -2.86 10.03
C VAL A 25 -11.96 -2.80 11.40
N PHE A 26 -13.10 -2.12 11.48
CA PHE A 26 -13.88 -2.02 12.70
C PHE A 26 -14.44 -3.38 13.16
N GLU A 27 -15.01 -4.16 12.24
CA GLU A 27 -15.56 -5.49 12.54
C GLU A 27 -14.47 -6.49 12.96
N GLN A 28 -13.27 -6.43 12.36
CA GLN A 28 -12.17 -7.34 12.71
C GLN A 28 -11.66 -7.16 14.15
N LEU A 29 -11.76 -5.95 14.69
CA LEU A 29 -11.25 -5.66 16.04
C LEU A 29 -12.24 -6.07 17.14
N GLN A 30 -13.46 -6.48 16.79
CA GLN A 30 -14.52 -7.02 17.66
C GLN A 30 -14.74 -6.26 18.98
N SER A 31 -14.34 -4.99 19.00
CA SER A 31 -14.31 -4.15 20.19
C SER A 31 -14.45 -2.69 19.77
N PHE A 32 -15.12 -1.91 20.61
CA PHE A 32 -15.21 -0.45 20.48
C PHE A 32 -14.03 0.24 21.17
N SER A 33 -12.88 -0.44 21.26
CA SER A 33 -11.72 0.09 21.97
C SER A 33 -11.14 1.31 21.26
N MET A 34 -10.37 2.12 21.98
CA MET A 34 -9.70 3.28 21.38
C MET A 34 -8.70 2.85 20.29
N GLU A 35 -8.01 1.74 20.50
CA GLU A 35 -7.07 1.17 19.52
C GLU A 35 -7.80 0.75 18.24
N ALA A 36 -9.03 0.25 18.35
CA ALA A 36 -9.82 -0.12 17.19
C ALA A 36 -10.21 1.10 16.34
N GLN A 37 -10.58 2.20 16.99
CA GLN A 37 -10.90 3.46 16.34
C GLN A 37 -9.66 4.08 15.69
N ASP A 38 -8.53 4.09 16.39
CA ASP A 38 -7.26 4.58 15.86
C ASP A 38 -6.86 3.81 14.60
N LEU A 39 -6.91 2.47 14.65
CA LEU A 39 -6.49 1.65 13.52
C LEU A 39 -7.39 1.85 12.31
N SER A 40 -8.71 1.96 12.51
CA SER A 40 -9.64 2.32 11.43
C SER A 40 -9.30 3.69 10.83
N ALA A 41 -8.99 4.69 11.66
CA ALA A 41 -8.58 6.01 11.20
C ALA A 41 -7.26 5.96 10.41
N LEU A 42 -6.25 5.23 10.89
CA LEU A 42 -4.97 5.02 10.19
C LEU A 42 -5.18 4.35 8.82
N MET A 43 -5.97 3.28 8.77
CA MET A 43 -6.26 2.57 7.52
C MET A 43 -7.03 3.45 6.52
N ASN A 44 -7.95 4.30 6.98
CA ASN A 44 -8.63 5.27 6.13
C ASN A 44 -7.68 6.34 5.56
N ARG A 45 -6.67 6.76 6.34
CA ARG A 45 -5.62 7.66 5.86
C ARG A 45 -4.76 6.99 4.78
N ILE A 46 -4.38 5.72 4.97
CA ILE A 46 -3.67 4.95 3.94
C ILE A 46 -4.51 4.83 2.67
N ALA A 47 -5.79 4.51 2.80
CA ALA A 47 -6.70 4.45 1.66
C ALA A 47 -6.83 5.79 0.93
N LEU A 48 -6.83 6.91 1.66
CA LEU A 48 -6.84 8.24 1.03
C LEU A 48 -5.53 8.50 0.25
N ALA A 49 -4.38 8.21 0.84
CA ALA A 49 -3.08 8.34 0.16
C ALA A 49 -3.05 7.48 -1.11
N ALA A 50 -3.49 6.23 -1.01
CA ALA A 50 -3.60 5.28 -2.13
C ALA A 50 -4.50 5.81 -3.27
N LYS A 51 -5.65 6.41 -2.93
CA LYS A 51 -6.56 7.01 -3.92
C LYS A 51 -5.90 8.17 -4.67
N LEU A 52 -5.20 9.05 -3.95
CA LEU A 52 -4.49 10.19 -4.54
C LEU A 52 -3.36 9.73 -5.47
N ILE A 53 -2.54 8.77 -5.02
CA ILE A 53 -1.45 8.19 -5.81
C ILE A 53 -2.00 7.47 -7.04
N SER A 54 -3.01 6.62 -6.88
CA SER A 54 -3.66 5.90 -7.97
C SER A 54 -4.24 6.85 -9.03
N GLN A 55 -4.86 7.95 -8.61
CA GLN A 55 -5.39 8.96 -9.52
C GLN A 55 -4.29 9.66 -10.31
N ARG A 56 -3.14 9.96 -9.67
CA ARG A 56 -1.99 10.57 -10.35
C ARG A 56 -1.34 9.59 -11.33
N LEU A 57 -1.11 8.34 -10.92
CA LEU A 57 -0.55 7.28 -11.78
C LEU A 57 -1.40 7.04 -13.03
N SER A 58 -2.72 6.97 -12.86
CA SER A 58 -3.67 6.77 -13.98
C SER A 58 -3.66 7.91 -15.01
N ARG A 59 -3.06 9.05 -14.67
CA ARG A 59 -2.94 10.24 -15.53
C ARG A 59 -1.48 10.56 -15.90
N ALA A 60 -0.52 9.77 -15.44
CA ALA A 60 0.90 10.07 -15.59
C ALA A 60 1.32 10.22 -17.07
N GLY A 61 0.77 9.40 -17.98
CA GLY A 61 1.02 9.51 -19.41
C GLY A 61 0.40 10.72 -20.12
N LEU A 62 -0.54 11.42 -19.47
CA LEU A 62 -1.19 12.64 -19.99
C LEU A 62 -0.62 13.91 -19.37
N MET A 63 0.14 13.78 -18.28
CA MET A 63 0.74 14.89 -17.56
C MET A 63 2.19 15.04 -18.05
N GLU A 64 2.44 15.99 -18.94
CA GLU A 64 3.77 16.30 -19.47
C GLU A 64 4.81 16.35 -18.33
N GLY A 65 5.82 15.47 -18.44
CA GLY A 65 6.98 15.38 -17.56
C GLY A 65 6.88 14.43 -16.37
N VAL A 66 5.72 13.82 -16.06
CA VAL A 66 5.59 12.91 -14.88
C VAL A 66 6.37 11.60 -15.06
N LEU A 67 6.62 11.20 -16.32
CA LEU A 67 7.29 9.96 -16.74
C LEU A 67 8.79 10.17 -17.08
N GLY A 68 9.45 11.11 -16.41
CA GLY A 68 10.91 11.08 -16.35
C GLY A 68 11.70 11.45 -17.63
N PHE A 69 11.10 12.04 -18.66
CA PHE A 69 11.86 12.61 -19.78
C PHE A 69 11.23 13.89 -20.35
N THR A 70 11.62 15.04 -19.83
CA THR A 70 11.84 16.27 -20.61
C THR A 70 12.78 17.18 -19.82
N GLY A 71 13.86 17.65 -20.45
CA GLY A 71 14.70 18.73 -19.92
C GLY A 71 14.00 20.10 -19.95
N GLU A 72 12.68 20.15 -19.85
CA GLU A 72 11.90 21.39 -19.96
C GLU A 72 10.96 21.57 -18.77
N VAL A 73 11.06 22.76 -18.20
CA VAL A 73 10.22 23.30 -17.13
C VAL A 73 8.83 23.56 -17.71
N ASN A 74 7.78 22.97 -17.13
CA ASN A 74 6.41 23.30 -17.51
C ASN A 74 6.15 24.80 -17.35
N VAL A 75 5.27 25.35 -18.19
CA VAL A 75 4.97 26.79 -18.40
C VAL A 75 4.48 27.55 -17.14
N GLN A 76 4.44 26.89 -15.97
CA GLN A 76 4.10 27.45 -14.66
C GLN A 76 5.21 27.32 -13.60
N GLY A 77 6.43 26.90 -13.98
CA GLY A 77 7.59 26.95 -13.09
C GLY A 77 7.64 25.88 -12.00
N GLU A 78 6.71 24.92 -11.98
CA GLU A 78 6.82 23.74 -11.11
C GLU A 78 7.73 22.71 -11.79
N SER A 79 8.88 22.43 -11.15
CA SER A 79 9.71 21.28 -11.49
C SER A 79 8.84 20.03 -11.43
N VAL A 80 8.89 19.19 -12.46
CA VAL A 80 8.07 18.00 -12.48
C VAL A 80 8.56 17.06 -11.39
N LYS A 81 7.82 17.02 -10.27
CA LYS A 81 8.14 16.13 -9.16
C LYS A 81 8.06 14.70 -9.67
N ARG A 82 9.16 13.94 -9.51
CA ARG A 82 9.16 12.49 -9.68
C ARG A 82 8.01 11.87 -8.88
N MET A 83 7.39 10.82 -9.41
CA MET A 83 6.25 10.15 -8.77
C MET A 83 6.57 9.73 -7.33
N ASP A 84 7.80 9.27 -7.10
CA ASP A 84 8.35 8.89 -5.80
C ASP A 84 8.21 10.04 -4.77
N LEU A 85 8.70 11.23 -5.11
CA LEU A 85 8.60 12.44 -4.28
C LEU A 85 7.15 12.86 -4.08
N TYR A 86 6.33 12.77 -5.13
CA TYR A 86 4.91 13.09 -5.03
C TYR A 86 4.18 12.15 -4.06
N ALA A 87 4.42 10.84 -4.17
CA ALA A 87 3.80 9.85 -3.31
C ALA A 87 4.26 10.03 -1.85
N ASN A 88 5.55 10.30 -1.63
CA ASN A 88 6.06 10.65 -0.30
C ASN A 88 5.38 11.89 0.29
N ASP A 89 5.26 12.97 -0.50
CA ASP A 89 4.54 14.19 -0.11
C ASP A 89 3.07 13.92 0.22
N VAL A 90 2.40 13.03 -0.53
CA VAL A 90 1.03 12.61 -0.27
C VAL A 90 0.92 11.92 1.09
N PHE A 91 1.78 10.94 1.39
CA PHE A 91 1.79 10.27 2.69
C PHE A 91 2.00 11.27 3.83
N ILE A 92 3.02 12.12 3.74
CA ILE A 92 3.28 13.17 4.73
C ILE A 92 2.05 14.06 4.92
N SER A 93 1.44 14.54 3.83
CA SER A 93 0.30 15.46 3.89
C SER A 93 -0.94 14.83 4.51
N VAL A 94 -1.24 13.58 4.16
CA VAL A 94 -2.41 12.87 4.69
C VAL A 94 -2.26 12.57 6.18
N PHE A 95 -1.04 12.28 6.66
CA PHE A 95 -0.79 11.94 8.06
C PHE A 95 -0.49 13.14 8.96
N LYS A 96 -0.06 14.29 8.41
CA LYS A 96 0.13 15.55 9.15
C LYS A 96 -1.10 15.92 9.98
N GLN A 97 -2.30 15.74 9.44
CA GLN A 97 -3.57 16.06 10.10
C GLN A 97 -4.23 14.85 10.78
N SER A 98 -3.48 13.78 11.04
CA SER A 98 -4.04 12.56 11.65
C SER A 98 -4.21 12.66 13.17
N GLY A 99 -3.32 13.36 13.87
CA GLY A 99 -3.26 13.34 15.34
C GLY A 99 -2.79 12.00 15.94
N LEU A 100 -2.55 10.97 15.12
CA LEU A 100 -2.28 9.60 15.57
C LEU A 100 -0.83 9.18 15.36
N VAL A 101 -0.19 9.71 14.31
CA VAL A 101 1.18 9.35 13.93
C VAL A 101 2.13 10.48 14.28
N CYS A 102 3.09 10.21 15.17
CA CYS A 102 4.15 11.16 15.51
C CYS A 102 5.30 11.09 14.49
N ARG A 103 5.69 9.88 14.08
CA ARG A 103 6.87 9.65 13.24
C ARG A 103 6.53 8.89 11.98
N LEU A 104 7.14 9.34 10.89
CA LEU A 104 7.08 8.74 9.57
C LEU A 104 8.49 8.30 9.18
N ALA A 105 8.65 7.06 8.73
CA ALA A 105 9.88 6.59 8.10
C ALA A 105 9.55 6.16 6.66
N SER A 106 10.27 6.73 5.70
CA SER A 106 10.04 6.51 4.27
C SER A 106 11.34 6.05 3.63
N GLU A 107 11.26 5.19 2.62
CA GLU A 107 12.39 4.85 1.76
C GLU A 107 13.01 6.13 1.14
N GLU A 108 12.18 7.14 0.85
CA GLU A 108 12.56 8.41 0.22
C GLU A 108 13.17 9.44 1.19
N MET A 109 13.41 9.09 2.46
CA MET A 109 13.92 10.01 3.48
C MET A 109 15.09 9.41 4.26
N GLU A 110 16.22 10.13 4.30
CA GLU A 110 17.40 9.71 5.07
C GLU A 110 17.15 9.66 6.58
N LYS A 111 16.29 10.55 7.09
CA LYS A 111 15.92 10.62 8.50
C LYS A 111 14.41 10.51 8.67
N PRO A 112 13.93 10.00 9.80
CA PRO A 112 12.51 10.00 10.13
C PRO A 112 11.94 11.41 10.10
N TYR A 113 10.74 11.54 9.55
CA TYR A 113 9.99 12.78 9.57
C TYR A 113 9.07 12.80 10.79
N TYR A 114 9.32 13.76 11.67
CA TYR A 114 8.49 14.00 12.84
C TYR A 114 7.36 14.95 12.46
N ILE A 115 6.17 14.68 12.99
CA ILE A 115 5.01 15.58 12.91
C ILE A 115 4.87 16.20 14.31
N PRO A 116 5.50 17.36 14.58
CA PRO A 116 5.59 17.92 15.93
C PRO A 116 4.23 18.15 16.57
N GLU A 117 3.21 18.47 15.77
CA GLU A 117 1.85 18.70 16.24
C GLU A 117 1.18 17.41 16.74
N ASN A 118 1.56 16.26 16.18
CA ASN A 118 1.02 14.97 16.59
C ASN A 118 1.83 14.36 17.74
N CYS A 119 3.13 14.63 17.84
CA CYS A 119 4.01 13.93 18.80
C CYS A 119 3.60 13.98 20.29
N PRO A 120 2.94 15.02 20.82
CA PRO A 120 2.44 15.01 22.19
C PRO A 120 1.34 13.97 22.47
N ILE A 121 0.60 13.55 21.44
CA ILE A 121 -0.58 12.68 21.56
C ILE A 121 -0.52 11.42 20.68
N GLY A 122 0.36 11.41 19.68
CA GLY A 122 0.53 10.37 18.69
C GLY A 122 1.08 9.12 19.34
N ARG A 123 0.42 7.99 19.08
CA ARG A 123 0.74 6.70 19.70
C ARG A 123 1.35 5.72 18.71
N TYR A 124 1.44 6.11 17.44
CA TYR A 124 1.84 5.24 16.35
C TYR A 124 2.95 5.84 15.51
N THR A 125 3.63 4.91 14.86
CA THR A 125 4.68 5.18 13.88
C THR A 125 4.32 4.46 12.59
N LEU A 126 4.44 5.18 11.47
CA LEU A 126 4.19 4.64 10.13
C LEU A 126 5.51 4.53 9.38
N LEU A 127 5.84 3.31 8.98
CA LEU A 127 6.93 3.02 8.06
C LEU A 127 6.32 2.71 6.70
N TYR A 128 6.85 3.26 5.62
CA TYR A 128 6.29 3.03 4.29
C TYR A 128 7.34 3.12 3.19
N ASP A 129 7.06 2.38 2.12
CA ASP A 129 7.63 2.62 0.80
C ASP A 129 6.53 3.29 -0.04
N PRO A 130 6.68 4.58 -0.40
CA PRO A 130 5.64 5.29 -1.11
C PRO A 130 5.41 4.74 -2.52
N ILE A 131 6.45 4.26 -3.20
CA ILE A 131 6.40 3.67 -4.55
C ILE A 131 7.44 2.55 -4.65
N ASP A 132 7.00 1.32 -4.43
CA ASP A 132 7.76 0.11 -4.74
C ASP A 132 7.72 -0.15 -6.25
N GLY A 133 8.89 -0.49 -6.80
CA GLY A 133 9.07 -0.71 -8.23
C GLY A 133 9.08 0.59 -9.05
N SER A 134 9.57 1.71 -8.53
CA SER A 134 9.62 3.00 -9.23
C SER A 134 10.23 2.94 -10.64
N SER A 135 11.19 2.04 -10.89
CA SER A 135 11.76 1.77 -12.22
C SER A 135 10.74 1.30 -13.28
N ASN A 136 9.59 0.80 -12.84
CA ASN A 136 8.53 0.27 -13.68
C ASN A 136 7.52 1.34 -14.13
N ILE A 137 7.58 2.56 -13.58
CA ILE A 137 6.63 3.63 -13.89
C ILE A 137 6.67 4.00 -15.37
N ASP A 138 7.86 4.24 -15.91
CA ASP A 138 8.03 4.71 -17.30
C ASP A 138 7.66 3.63 -18.33
N THR A 139 7.65 2.37 -17.92
CA THR A 139 7.25 1.23 -18.76
C THR A 139 5.78 0.85 -18.57
N ASN A 140 5.03 1.61 -17.78
CA ASN A 140 3.61 1.36 -17.47
C ASN A 140 3.36 -0.06 -16.92
N LEU A 141 4.33 -0.57 -16.16
CA LEU A 141 4.23 -1.81 -15.42
C LEU A 141 3.66 -1.55 -14.01
N ASN A 142 3.19 -2.60 -13.34
CA ASN A 142 2.58 -2.48 -12.02
C ASN A 142 3.60 -1.97 -10.99
N VAL A 143 3.15 -1.03 -10.16
CA VAL A 143 3.89 -0.49 -9.01
C VAL A 143 3.03 -0.58 -7.76
N GLY A 144 3.59 -0.33 -6.59
CA GLY A 144 2.83 -0.41 -5.35
C GLY A 144 3.27 0.59 -4.28
N SER A 145 2.55 0.66 -3.18
CA SER A 145 3.04 1.27 -1.94
C SER A 145 3.04 0.22 -0.85
N ILE A 146 4.04 0.17 0.02
CA ILE A 146 4.12 -0.77 1.14
C ILE A 146 4.01 0.03 2.44
N PHE A 147 3.34 -0.50 3.45
CA PHE A 147 3.25 0.15 4.75
C PHE A 147 3.30 -0.83 5.92
N SER A 148 3.81 -0.33 7.04
CA SER A 148 3.88 -1.00 8.33
C SER A 148 3.52 0.00 9.43
N ILE A 149 2.54 -0.35 10.26
CA ILE A 149 2.10 0.42 11.42
C ILE A 149 2.63 -0.25 12.69
N ARG A 150 3.23 0.55 13.57
CA ARG A 150 3.72 0.12 14.89
C ARG A 150 3.22 1.06 15.98
N LYS A 151 3.17 0.56 17.20
CA LYS A 151 3.03 1.42 18.38
C LYS A 151 4.37 2.09 18.67
N GLN A 152 4.32 3.35 19.04
CA GLN A 152 5.50 4.06 19.51
C GLN A 152 5.98 3.44 20.83
N GLU A 153 7.30 3.29 21.00
CA GLU A 153 7.89 2.86 22.26
C GLU A 153 8.90 3.91 22.75
N GLY A 154 8.81 4.27 24.03
CA GLY A 154 9.66 5.31 24.61
C GLY A 154 9.32 6.73 24.15
N GLU A 155 10.09 7.69 24.67
CA GLU A 155 9.86 9.12 24.47
C GLU A 155 10.75 9.73 23.37
N ASP A 156 11.80 9.01 22.94
CA ASP A 156 12.76 9.44 21.89
C ASP A 156 13.34 10.84 22.11
N LEU A 157 13.77 11.10 23.34
CA LEU A 157 14.26 12.42 23.78
C LEU A 157 15.53 12.86 23.04
N ASP A 158 16.29 11.93 22.46
CA ASP A 158 17.49 12.19 21.67
C ASP A 158 17.21 12.37 20.17
N GLY A 159 15.98 12.09 19.70
CA GLY A 159 15.59 12.22 18.30
C GLY A 159 16.23 11.19 17.37
N GLU A 160 16.75 10.09 17.93
CA GLU A 160 17.40 9.00 17.20
C GLU A 160 16.41 7.97 16.65
N ALA A 161 15.12 8.10 16.99
CA ALA A 161 14.01 7.25 16.56
C ALA A 161 14.31 5.75 16.72
N ARG A 162 14.95 5.37 17.83
CA ARG A 162 15.40 3.99 18.06
C ARG A 162 14.25 2.98 18.08
N ASP A 163 13.03 3.43 18.36
CA ASP A 163 11.82 2.63 18.32
C ASP A 163 11.42 2.20 16.90
N LEU A 164 11.94 2.85 15.85
CA LEU A 164 11.82 2.37 14.47
C LEU A 164 12.57 1.06 14.25
N LEU A 165 13.68 0.85 14.96
CA LEU A 165 14.58 -0.30 14.81
C LEU A 165 14.09 -1.54 15.58
N GLN A 166 12.76 -1.69 15.70
CA GLN A 166 12.13 -2.82 16.36
C GLN A 166 11.97 -4.03 15.44
N ASN A 167 11.84 -5.19 16.07
CA ASN A 167 11.53 -6.46 15.41
C ASN A 167 10.17 -6.40 14.69
N GLY A 168 10.10 -6.97 13.47
CA GLY A 168 8.89 -7.02 12.65
C GLY A 168 7.67 -7.67 13.33
N HIS A 169 7.84 -8.54 14.33
CA HIS A 169 6.75 -9.10 15.13
C HIS A 169 5.96 -8.06 15.93
N LYS A 170 6.49 -6.83 16.11
CA LYS A 170 5.80 -5.72 16.77
C LYS A 170 4.87 -4.91 15.85
N GLN A 171 4.78 -5.28 14.56
CA GLN A 171 3.81 -4.67 13.66
C GLN A 171 2.38 -4.97 14.13
N ILE A 172 1.57 -3.92 14.28
CA ILE A 172 0.15 -4.06 14.62
C ILE A 172 -0.73 -4.13 13.37
N ALA A 173 -0.22 -3.61 12.25
CA ALA A 173 -0.81 -3.74 10.94
C ALA A 173 0.26 -3.59 9.88
N ALA A 174 0.10 -4.28 8.77
CA ALA A 174 0.96 -4.15 7.61
C ALA A 174 0.18 -4.45 6.34
N GLY A 175 0.66 -3.95 5.23
CA GLY A 175 0.02 -4.18 3.95
C GLY A 175 0.72 -3.49 2.81
N TYR A 176 0.09 -3.61 1.65
CA TYR A 176 0.53 -2.93 0.45
C TYR A 176 -0.67 -2.51 -0.40
N VAL A 177 -0.46 -1.53 -1.25
CA VAL A 177 -1.37 -1.13 -2.30
C VAL A 177 -0.72 -1.50 -3.62
N LEU A 178 -1.43 -2.21 -4.48
CA LEU A 178 -1.00 -2.51 -5.84
C LEU A 178 -1.71 -1.57 -6.81
N TYR A 179 -0.95 -0.77 -7.54
CA TYR A 179 -1.42 0.08 -8.63
C TYR A 179 -1.20 -0.65 -9.96
N GLY A 180 -2.15 -1.52 -10.31
CA GLY A 180 -2.17 -2.21 -11.61
C GLY A 180 -3.41 -1.85 -12.44
N PRO A 181 -3.90 -2.77 -13.29
CA PRO A 181 -5.15 -2.56 -14.03
C PRO A 181 -6.35 -2.24 -13.14
N SER A 182 -6.32 -2.71 -11.90
CA SER A 182 -7.18 -2.28 -10.81
C SER A 182 -6.32 -1.95 -9.59
N THR A 183 -6.67 -0.89 -8.86
CA THR A 183 -6.02 -0.56 -7.59
C THR A 183 -6.52 -1.48 -6.48
N MET A 184 -5.63 -2.22 -5.84
CA MET A 184 -5.96 -3.12 -4.75
C MET A 184 -5.22 -2.73 -3.47
N LEU A 185 -5.89 -2.78 -2.33
CA LEU A 185 -5.27 -2.64 -1.02
C LEU A 185 -5.34 -3.99 -0.32
N VAL A 186 -4.18 -4.52 0.06
CA VAL A 186 -4.04 -5.77 0.79
C VAL A 186 -3.47 -5.46 2.16
N TYR A 187 -4.11 -5.95 3.22
CA TYR A 187 -3.60 -5.70 4.57
C TYR A 187 -3.86 -6.87 5.53
N SER A 188 -3.11 -6.86 6.63
CA SER A 188 -3.32 -7.72 7.80
C SER A 188 -3.16 -6.91 9.08
N ILE A 189 -3.93 -7.27 10.10
CA ILE A 189 -3.80 -6.78 11.49
C ILE A 189 -3.49 -7.92 12.46
N GLY A 190 -3.02 -9.06 11.95
CA GLY A 190 -2.78 -10.29 12.70
C GLY A 190 -3.93 -11.31 12.66
N THR A 191 -5.12 -10.92 12.19
CA THR A 191 -6.31 -11.80 12.07
C THR A 191 -6.65 -12.13 10.62
N GLY A 192 -5.70 -12.70 9.90
CA GLY A 192 -5.86 -13.03 8.48
C GLY A 192 -5.38 -11.92 7.54
N VAL A 193 -5.56 -12.12 6.24
CA VAL A 193 -5.12 -11.21 5.17
C VAL A 193 -6.31 -10.93 4.27
N HIS A 194 -6.56 -9.66 3.97
CA HIS A 194 -7.77 -9.22 3.28
C HIS A 194 -7.42 -8.35 2.08
N VAL A 195 -8.17 -8.50 0.99
CA VAL A 195 -7.97 -7.79 -0.27
C VAL A 195 -9.18 -6.93 -0.55
N PHE A 196 -8.93 -5.64 -0.77
CA PHE A 196 -9.91 -4.66 -1.18
C PHE A 196 -9.57 -4.17 -2.57
N THR A 197 -10.59 -3.94 -3.40
CA THR A 197 -10.42 -3.31 -4.71
C THR A 197 -11.07 -1.93 -4.68
N LEU A 198 -10.36 -0.92 -5.20
CA LEU A 198 -10.90 0.42 -5.34
C LEU A 198 -11.99 0.40 -6.41
N ASP A 199 -13.20 0.83 -6.06
CA ASP A 199 -14.23 1.22 -7.01
C ASP A 199 -14.05 2.72 -7.33
N PRO A 200 -13.60 3.10 -8.54
CA PRO A 200 -13.37 4.51 -8.88
C PRO A 200 -14.65 5.35 -8.95
N SER A 201 -15.81 4.71 -9.15
CA SER A 201 -17.10 5.39 -9.26
C SER A 201 -17.65 5.77 -7.88
N LEU A 202 -17.41 4.92 -6.87
CA LEU A 202 -17.73 5.20 -5.48
C LEU A 202 -16.61 5.97 -4.75
N GLY A 203 -15.37 5.87 -5.24
CA GLY A 203 -14.19 6.40 -4.58
C GLY A 203 -13.85 5.63 -3.30
N GLU A 204 -14.24 4.36 -3.20
CA GLU A 204 -14.12 3.54 -1.99
C GLU A 204 -13.46 2.18 -2.25
N PHE A 205 -12.71 1.71 -1.26
CA PHE A 205 -12.15 0.36 -1.26
C PHE A 205 -13.19 -0.64 -0.75
N ILE A 206 -13.61 -1.55 -1.62
CA ILE A 206 -14.63 -2.58 -1.32
C ILE A 206 -13.94 -3.93 -1.16
N LEU A 207 -14.36 -4.70 -0.15
CA LEU A 207 -13.81 -6.03 0.12
C LEU A 207 -14.02 -6.96 -1.09
N SER A 208 -12.92 -7.49 -1.62
CA SER A 208 -12.90 -8.39 -2.77
C SER A 208 -12.62 -9.83 -2.37
N LYS A 209 -11.68 -10.05 -1.43
CA LYS A 209 -11.36 -11.36 -0.88
C LYS A 209 -11.04 -11.23 0.61
N GLU A 210 -11.56 -12.14 1.42
CA GLU A 210 -11.32 -12.17 2.86
C GLU A 210 -10.49 -13.41 3.23
N ASN A 211 -9.58 -13.26 4.20
CA ASN A 211 -8.77 -14.35 4.75
C ASN A 211 -8.02 -15.18 3.69
N ILE A 212 -7.36 -14.50 2.75
CA ILE A 212 -6.57 -15.17 1.72
C ILE A 212 -5.41 -15.95 2.35
N LYS A 213 -5.11 -17.11 1.76
CA LYS A 213 -3.99 -17.97 2.14
C LYS A 213 -3.16 -18.30 0.92
N VAL A 214 -1.85 -18.36 1.09
CA VAL A 214 -0.95 -18.92 0.08
C VAL A 214 -1.25 -20.42 -0.04
N PRO A 215 -1.36 -20.99 -1.25
CA PRO A 215 -1.53 -22.42 -1.42
C PRO A 215 -0.30 -23.19 -0.90
N GLU A 216 -0.48 -24.46 -0.52
CA GLU A 216 0.63 -25.30 -0.01
C GLU A 216 1.74 -25.51 -1.05
N HIS A 217 1.38 -25.51 -2.33
CA HIS A 217 2.30 -25.62 -3.46
C HIS A 217 1.94 -24.63 -4.57
N GLY A 218 2.95 -24.12 -5.26
CA GLY A 218 2.79 -23.20 -6.40
C GLY A 218 3.71 -23.61 -7.56
N PRO A 219 3.28 -23.42 -8.82
CA PRO A 219 4.08 -23.79 -10.00
C PRO A 219 5.03 -22.67 -10.46
N VAL A 220 5.13 -21.55 -9.74
CA VAL A 220 5.85 -20.35 -10.17
C VAL A 220 6.93 -20.00 -9.15
N TYR A 221 8.13 -19.69 -9.64
CA TYR A 221 9.18 -19.02 -8.88
C TYR A 221 9.44 -17.63 -9.51
N SER A 222 9.89 -16.67 -8.70
CA SER A 222 10.16 -15.30 -9.15
C SER A 222 11.51 -14.85 -8.62
N THR A 223 12.46 -14.62 -9.52
CA THR A 223 13.81 -14.14 -9.21
C THR A 223 14.42 -13.43 -10.43
N ASN A 224 15.43 -12.60 -10.23
CA ASN A 224 16.22 -12.04 -11.33
C ASN A 224 17.41 -12.95 -11.66
N GLU A 225 17.22 -13.91 -12.57
CA GLU A 225 18.27 -14.85 -12.99
C GLU A 225 19.49 -14.20 -13.66
N GLY A 226 19.44 -12.91 -14.03
CA GLY A 226 20.63 -12.16 -14.45
C GLY A 226 21.73 -12.15 -13.38
N ASN A 227 21.36 -12.31 -12.10
CA ASN A 227 22.27 -12.37 -10.97
C ASN A 227 22.74 -13.80 -10.61
N PHE A 228 22.38 -14.82 -11.41
CA PHE A 228 22.60 -16.24 -11.08
C PHE A 228 24.03 -16.53 -10.62
N TRP A 229 25.04 -16.01 -11.32
CA TRP A 229 26.45 -16.25 -11.02
C TRP A 229 26.95 -15.57 -9.74
N GLN A 230 26.21 -14.60 -9.21
CA GLN A 230 26.53 -13.91 -7.96
C GLN A 230 25.91 -14.60 -6.73
N TRP A 231 25.00 -15.55 -6.95
CA TRP A 231 24.31 -16.23 -5.86
C TRP A 231 25.18 -17.30 -5.21
N GLU A 232 24.92 -17.54 -3.93
CA GLU A 232 25.45 -18.69 -3.21
C GLU A 232 25.10 -20.00 -3.93
N GLU A 233 25.95 -21.02 -3.78
CA GLU A 233 25.76 -22.30 -4.48
C GLU A 233 24.43 -22.96 -4.12
N SER A 234 23.97 -22.83 -2.87
CA SER A 234 22.68 -23.36 -2.39
C SER A 234 21.48 -22.83 -3.18
N ILE A 235 21.47 -21.53 -3.51
CA ILE A 235 20.41 -20.89 -4.30
C ILE A 235 20.52 -21.35 -5.76
N ARG A 236 21.74 -21.42 -6.31
CA ARG A 236 21.96 -21.91 -7.68
C ARG A 236 21.48 -23.36 -7.83
N ASP A 237 21.76 -24.21 -6.86
CA ASP A 237 21.29 -25.60 -6.82
C ASP A 237 19.78 -25.69 -6.72
N TYR A 238 19.15 -24.85 -5.91
CA TYR A 238 17.69 -24.77 -5.84
C TYR A 238 17.07 -24.38 -7.19
N ILE A 239 17.60 -23.36 -7.87
CA ILE A 239 17.09 -22.94 -9.18
C ILE A 239 17.30 -24.04 -10.24
N ARG A 240 18.46 -24.71 -10.25
CA ARG A 240 18.68 -25.89 -11.10
C ARG A 240 17.70 -27.02 -10.80
N TYR A 241 17.34 -27.23 -9.53
CA TYR A 241 16.32 -28.21 -9.14
C TYR A 241 14.95 -27.83 -9.69
N VAL A 242 14.55 -26.55 -9.58
CA VAL A 242 13.28 -26.04 -10.11
C VAL A 242 13.21 -26.22 -11.63
N HIS A 243 14.27 -25.88 -12.38
CA HIS A 243 14.34 -26.08 -13.85
C HIS A 243 14.25 -27.55 -14.30
N ARG A 244 14.57 -28.51 -13.42
CA ARG A 244 14.54 -29.96 -13.74
C ARG A 244 13.18 -30.60 -13.48
N HIS A 245 12.29 -29.95 -12.74
CA HIS A 245 11.02 -30.50 -12.28
C HIS A 245 9.80 -29.91 -13.00
N GLU A 246 9.95 -29.47 -14.25
CA GLU A 246 8.84 -29.25 -15.18
C GLU A 246 8.51 -30.50 -16.00
#